data_AF-A0A9J6FNM2-F1
#
_entry.id   AF-A0A9J6FNM2-F1
#
_cell.length_a   1.000
_cell.length_b   1.000
_cell.length_c   1.000
_cell.angle_alpha   90.00
_cell.angle_beta   90.00
_cell.angle_gamma   90.00
#
_symmetry.space_group_name_H-M   'P 1'
#
loop_
_entity.id
_entity.type
_entity.pdbx_description
1 polymer ?
#
loop_
_entity_poly.entity_id
_entity_poly.type
_entity_poly.pdbx_seq_one_letter_code
_entity_poly.pdbx_strand_id
1 'polypeptide(L)'
;MFVSDLAPGRLSDKALTRLPVCWKSSHQGRSLMADRGFTIEEECKELSLHLNIPQFTEGRPQLSEADETKTRLISNVRIHVERVIRRIKTYRIL
;
A
#
# COMPACT_ATOMS: atom_id res chain seq x y z
N MET A 1 -5.30 2.71 -15.90
CA MET A 1 -5.08 1.79 -14.77
C MET A 1 -3.87 0.93 -15.10
N PHE A 2 -2.98 0.67 -14.14
CA PHE A 2 -1.79 -0.16 -14.35
C PHE A 2 -1.90 -1.43 -13.50
N VAL A 3 -1.57 -2.57 -14.08
CA VAL A 3 -1.40 -3.85 -13.40
C VAL A 3 -0.12 -4.47 -13.92
N SER A 4 0.75 -4.88 -13.00
CA SER A 4 2.02 -5.53 -13.36
C SER A 4 1.78 -6.98 -13.78
N ASP A 5 2.81 -7.57 -14.39
CA ASP A 5 2.85 -9.02 -14.58
C ASP A 5 2.82 -9.77 -13.23
N LEU A 6 2.45 -11.05 -13.30
CA LEU A 6 2.40 -11.94 -12.15
C LEU A 6 3.81 -12.18 -11.59
N ALA A 7 3.92 -12.19 -10.26
CA ALA A 7 5.13 -12.55 -9.56
C ALA A 7 5.06 -13.98 -8.99
N PRO A 8 6.19 -14.70 -8.90
CA PRO A 8 6.23 -15.99 -8.22
C PRO A 8 5.82 -15.87 -6.75
N GLY A 9 4.99 -16.80 -6.25
CA GLY A 9 4.50 -16.77 -4.87
C GLY A 9 5.58 -16.98 -3.78
N ARG A 10 6.81 -17.35 -4.17
CA ARG A 10 7.97 -17.42 -3.27
C ARG A 10 8.75 -16.11 -3.15
N LEU A 11 8.46 -15.13 -3.99
CA LEU A 11 9.12 -13.83 -3.95
C LEU A 11 8.59 -13.06 -2.73
N SER A 12 9.49 -12.53 -1.91
CA SER A 12 9.07 -11.70 -0.78
C SER A 12 8.50 -10.37 -1.26
N ASP A 13 7.57 -9.81 -0.50
CA ASP A 13 6.98 -8.50 -0.79
C ASP A 13 8.05 -7.41 -0.98
N LYS A 14 9.11 -7.45 -0.16
CA LYS A 14 10.27 -6.55 -0.27
C LYS A 14 11.07 -6.75 -1.55
N ALA A 15 11.23 -7.99 -2.01
CA ALA A 15 11.91 -8.26 -3.27
C ALA A 15 11.03 -7.83 -4.47
N LEU A 16 9.71 -8.00 -4.36
CA LEU A 16 8.75 -7.56 -5.36
C LEU A 16 8.79 -6.04 -5.52
N THR A 17 8.75 -5.28 -4.44
CA THR A 17 8.72 -3.81 -4.48
C THR A 17 10.00 -3.19 -5.04
N ARG A 18 11.11 -3.91 -5.09
CA ARG A 18 12.35 -3.42 -5.73
C ARG A 18 12.31 -3.52 -7.26
N LEU A 19 11.34 -4.21 -7.82
CA LEU A 19 11.20 -4.30 -9.27
C LEU A 19 10.79 -2.93 -9.84
N PRO A 20 11.41 -2.48 -10.95
CA PRO A 20 11.08 -1.20 -11.58
C PRO A 20 9.60 -1.06 -11.94
N VAL A 21 8.94 -2.19 -12.21
CA VAL A 21 7.51 -2.27 -12.54
C VAL A 21 6.62 -1.71 -11.43
N CYS A 22 7.01 -1.87 -10.16
CA CYS A 22 6.26 -1.37 -9.01
C CYS A 22 6.24 0.16 -8.95
N TRP A 23 7.28 0.80 -9.49
CA TRP A 23 7.44 2.25 -9.43
C TRP A 23 7.07 2.97 -10.72
N LYS A 24 6.72 2.25 -11.79
CA LYS A 24 6.49 2.79 -13.14
C LYS A 24 5.41 3.88 -13.20
N SER A 25 4.44 3.86 -12.29
CA SER A 25 3.37 4.87 -12.19
C SER A 25 3.60 5.92 -11.10
N SER A 26 4.73 5.88 -10.40
CA SER A 26 5.04 6.78 -9.29
C SER A 26 5.56 8.09 -9.83
N HIS A 27 4.91 9.17 -9.45
CA HIS A 27 5.33 10.54 -9.80
C HIS A 27 5.45 11.31 -8.49
N GLN A 28 6.33 12.30 -8.48
CA GLN A 28 6.60 13.13 -7.30
C GLN A 28 5.29 13.69 -6.72
N GLY A 29 5.15 13.66 -5.39
CA GLY A 29 3.99 14.21 -4.69
C GLY A 29 2.74 13.32 -4.70
N ARG A 30 2.81 12.10 -5.24
CA ARG A 30 1.71 11.12 -5.16
C ARG A 30 1.74 10.35 -3.83
N SER A 31 0.57 9.82 -3.47
CA SER A 31 0.41 8.90 -2.34
C SER A 31 0.41 7.45 -2.81
N LEU A 32 1.14 6.59 -2.10
CA LEU A 32 1.11 5.13 -2.23
C LEU A 32 0.33 4.54 -1.04
N MET A 33 -0.40 3.46 -1.26
CA MET A 33 -0.98 2.65 -0.19
C MET A 33 -0.39 1.24 -0.26
N ALA A 34 0.06 0.72 0.88
CA ALA A 34 0.59 -0.63 0.98
C ALA A 34 -0.06 -1.35 2.17
N ASP A 35 -0.09 -2.68 2.10
CA ASP A 35 -0.55 -3.50 3.22
C ASP A 35 0.42 -3.41 4.40
N ARG A 36 -0.07 -3.79 5.58
CA ARG A 36 0.76 -3.87 6.77
C ARG A 36 1.87 -4.91 6.57
N GLY A 37 3.10 -4.58 6.94
CA GLY A 37 4.27 -5.46 6.77
C GLY A 37 5.23 -5.04 5.65
N PHE A 38 4.80 -4.13 4.77
CA PHE A 38 5.66 -3.57 3.73
C PHE A 38 6.68 -2.58 4.31
N THR A 39 7.96 -2.91 4.19
CA THR A 39 9.09 -2.06 4.60
C THR A 39 9.68 -1.36 3.38
N ILE A 40 8.96 -0.33 2.89
CA ILE A 40 9.29 0.44 1.67
C ILE A 40 9.35 1.95 1.89
N GLU A 41 9.49 2.38 3.14
CA GLU A 41 9.50 3.79 3.52
C GLU A 41 10.67 4.55 2.90
N GLU A 42 11.85 3.93 2.85
CA GLU A 42 13.05 4.56 2.28
C GLU A 42 12.92 4.74 0.76
N GLU A 43 12.47 3.71 0.05
CA GLU A 43 12.20 3.78 -1.39
C GLU A 43 11.14 4.85 -1.71
N CYS A 44 10.11 5.00 -0.87
CA CYS A 44 9.12 6.05 -1.03
C CYS A 44 9.70 7.45 -0.80
N LYS A 45 10.59 7.63 0.18
CA LYS A 45 11.26 8.92 0.44
C LYS A 45 12.15 9.33 -0.72
N GLU A 46 12.94 8.41 -1.28
CA GLU A 46 13.80 8.65 -2.45
C GLU A 46 12.99 9.17 -3.65
N LEU A 47 11.78 8.65 -3.84
CA LEU A 47 10.87 9.04 -4.92
C LEU A 47 9.93 10.21 -4.54
N SER A 48 10.09 10.80 -3.35
CA SER A 48 9.19 11.84 -2.81
C SER A 48 7.71 11.45 -2.86
N LEU A 49 7.40 10.21 -2.45
CA LEU A 49 6.07 9.64 -2.37
C LEU A 49 5.60 9.60 -0.91
N HIS A 50 4.31 9.85 -0.71
CA HIS A 50 3.70 9.72 0.61
C HIS A 50 3.16 8.30 0.81
N LEU A 51 3.74 7.56 1.76
CA LEU A 51 3.33 6.18 2.05
C LEU A 51 2.19 6.14 3.08
N ASN A 52 1.09 5.48 2.71
CA ASN A 52 -0.08 5.26 3.56
C ASN A 52 -0.16 3.77 3.93
N ILE A 53 0.38 3.42 5.10
CA ILE A 53 0.31 2.06 5.66
C ILE A 53 -0.53 2.09 6.94
N PRO A 54 -1.43 1.11 7.16
CA PRO A 54 -2.13 0.97 8.44
C PRO A 54 -1.14 0.81 9.60
N GLN A 55 -1.34 1.54 10.70
CA GLN A 55 -0.41 1.52 11.83
C GLN A 55 -0.19 0.09 12.38
N PHE A 56 1.05 -0.17 12.83
CA PHE A 56 1.40 -1.32 13.66
C PHE A 56 0.90 -1.08 15.08
N THR A 57 0.30 -2.11 15.69
CA THR A 57 -0.16 -2.08 17.08
C THR A 57 0.91 -2.59 18.06
N GLU A 58 2.16 -2.72 17.61
CA GLU A 58 3.24 -3.37 18.36
C GLU A 58 3.50 -2.68 19.70
N GLY A 59 3.15 -3.37 20.79
CA GLY A 59 3.50 -3.00 22.16
C GLY A 59 2.61 -1.95 22.83
N ARG A 60 1.57 -1.42 22.17
CA ARG A 60 0.64 -0.47 22.80
C ARG A 60 -0.70 -1.13 23.08
N PRO A 61 -1.15 -1.19 24.35
CA PRO A 61 -2.45 -1.78 24.69
C PRO A 61 -3.63 -0.92 24.20
N GLN A 62 -3.41 0.38 23.95
CA GLN A 62 -4.45 1.31 23.48
C GLN A 62 -3.85 2.40 22.57
N LEU A 63 -4.57 2.74 21.50
CA LEU A 63 -4.23 3.88 20.63
C LEU A 63 -4.75 5.18 21.27
N SER A 64 -4.03 6.29 21.05
CA SER A 64 -4.56 7.62 21.38
C SER A 64 -5.71 7.98 20.42
N GLU A 65 -6.61 8.89 20.81
CA GLU A 65 -7.71 9.34 19.93
C GLU A 65 -7.19 9.88 18.58
N ALA A 66 -6.04 10.55 18.59
CA ALA A 66 -5.39 11.05 17.38
C ALA A 66 -4.89 9.92 16.46
N ASP A 67 -4.28 8.89 17.05
CA ASP A 67 -3.83 7.70 16.31
C ASP A 67 -5.01 6.88 15.76
N GLU A 68 -6.09 6.79 16.54
CA GLU A 68 -7.32 6.11 16.15
C GLU A 68 -7.97 6.81 14.96
N THR A 69 -8.06 8.15 15.01
CA THR A 69 -8.56 8.97 13.91
C THR A 69 -7.72 8.78 12.65
N LYS A 70 -6.39 8.83 12.76
CA LYS A 70 -5.47 8.62 11.62
C LYS A 70 -5.62 7.22 11.03
N THR A 71 -5.72 6.20 11.89
CA THR A 71 -5.93 4.81 11.47
C THR A 71 -7.27 4.63 10.76
N ARG A 72 -8.33 5.28 11.25
CA ARG A 72 -9.66 5.26 10.62
C ARG A 72 -9.64 5.90 9.24
N LEU A 73 -8.94 7.02 9.07
CA LEU A 73 -8.79 7.68 7.76
C LEU A 73 -8.07 6.77 6.75
N ILE A 74 -6.94 6.18 7.13
CA ILE A 74 -6.18 5.26 6.26
C ILE A 74 -7.03 4.03 5.92
N SER A 75 -7.75 3.47 6.90
CA SER A 75 -8.62 2.31 6.71
C SER A 75 -9.78 2.62 5.76
N ASN A 76 -10.38 3.81 5.85
CA ASN A 76 -11.44 4.24 4.92
C ASN A 76 -10.94 4.28 3.48
N VAL A 77 -9.74 4.81 3.24
CA VAL A 77 -9.13 4.83 1.90
C VAL A 77 -8.84 3.40 1.42
N ARG A 78 -8.39 2.50 2.30
CA ARG A 78 -8.11 1.08 1.98
C ARG A 78 -9.35 0.35 1.49
N ILE A 79 -10.52 0.60 2.09
CA ILE A 79 -11.79 0.01 1.64
C ILE A 79 -12.06 0.33 0.16
N HIS A 80 -11.74 1.54 -0.30
CA HIS A 80 -11.93 1.91 -1.70
C HIS A 80 -10.99 1.13 -2.62
N VAL A 81 -9.72 0.96 -2.24
CA VAL A 81 -8.73 0.18 -3.00
C VAL A 81 -9.17 -1.28 -3.09
N GLU A 82 -9.55 -1.92 -1.98
CA GLU A 82 -10.01 -3.30 -1.95
C GLU A 82 -11.29 -3.51 -2.78
N ARG A 83 -12.23 -2.56 -2.74
CA ARG A 83 -13.44 -2.59 -3.59
C ARG A 83 -13.09 -2.56 -5.07
N VAL A 84 -12.13 -1.73 -5.48
CA VAL A 84 -11.67 -1.67 -6.87
C VAL A 84 -11.03 -3.00 -7.27
N ILE A 85 -10.10 -3.52 -6.47
CA ILE A 85 -9.46 -4.84 -6.71
C ILE A 85 -10.52 -5.94 -6.83
N ARG A 86 -11.51 -5.97 -5.92
CA ARG A 86 -12.61 -6.95 -5.97
C ARG A 86 -13.42 -6.83 -7.26
N ARG A 87 -13.75 -5.62 -7.71
CA ARG A 87 -14.48 -5.40 -8.96
C ARG A 87 -13.71 -5.92 -10.16
N ILE A 88 -12.40 -5.66 -10.23
CA ILE A 88 -11.54 -6.16 -11.30
C ILE A 88 -11.58 -7.69 -11.34
N LYS A 89 -11.41 -8.36 -10.18
CA LYS A 89 -11.46 -9.82 -10.08
C LYS A 89 -12.83 -10.39 -10.44
N THR A 90 -13.91 -9.75 -10.00
CA THR A 90 -15.29 -10.25 -10.14
C THR A 90 -15.78 -10.11 -11.58
N TYR A 91 -15.53 -8.95 -12.19
CA TYR A 91 -16.07 -8.60 -13.51
C TYR A 91 -15.08 -8.81 -14.65
N ARG A 92 -13.86 -9.30 -14.38
CA ARG A 92 -12.80 -9.53 -15.38
C ARG A 92 -12.58 -8.30 -16.27
N ILE A 93 -12.41 -7.15 -15.62
CA ILE A 93 -12.27 -5.82 -16.28
C ILE A 93 -10.91 -5.71 -16.98
N LEU A 94 -9.99 -6.63 -16.70
CA LEU A 94 -8.64 -6.73 -17.27
C LEU A 94 -8.42 -8.13 -17.84
#